data_AF-V2Y519-F1
#
_entry.id   AF-V2Y519-F1
#
_cell.length_a   1.000
_cell.length_b   1.000
_cell.length_c   1.000
_cell.angle_alpha   90.00
_cell.angle_beta   90.00
_cell.angle_gamma   90.00
#
_symmetry.space_group_name_H-M   'P 1'
#
loop_
_entity.id
_entity.type
_entity.pdbx_description
1 polymer ?
#
loop_
_entity_poly.entity_id
_entity_poly.type
_entity_poly.pdbx_seq_one_letter_code
_entity_poly.pdbx_strand_id
1 'polypeptide(L)'
;MGGMKMGFVNDYLTVEEQEMFEKRAIPMGVWWQGKGAILGCDLPNKVRCTIDRENHVYLFNLGKDHSTYDLDVENFKMVWDYLGKNKGIAFTMKREFVGEYKFGIGNDIVWNNFNLYLSDELYPKREIIVDKIKEAMRTYGTGGGVGTKPKYKIEFDF
;
A
#
# COMPACT_ATOMS: atom_id res chain seq x y z
N MET A 1 -11.51 25.89 -16.46
CA MET A 1 -10.36 25.65 -15.55
C MET A 1 -10.33 24.16 -15.28
N GLY A 2 -9.34 23.46 -15.85
CA GLY A 2 -9.23 22.01 -15.69
C GLY A 2 -8.86 21.68 -14.25
N GLY A 3 -9.74 20.98 -13.54
CA GLY A 3 -9.40 20.42 -12.23
C GLY A 3 -8.17 19.53 -12.40
N MET A 4 -7.11 19.81 -11.64
CA MET A 4 -6.00 18.86 -11.53
C MET A 4 -6.59 17.53 -11.05
N LYS A 5 -6.53 16.50 -11.89
CA LYS A 5 -6.72 15.12 -11.42
C LYS A 5 -5.70 14.88 -10.33
N MET A 6 -6.15 14.79 -9.09
CA MET A 6 -5.28 14.48 -7.98
C MET A 6 -5.13 12.96 -7.98
N GLY A 7 -4.12 12.47 -8.70
CA GLY A 7 -3.71 11.08 -8.61
C GLY A 7 -3.26 10.71 -7.20
N PHE A 8 -2.60 9.57 -7.05
CA PHE A 8 -2.17 9.11 -5.73
C PHE A 8 -1.37 10.16 -4.95
N VAL A 9 -1.68 10.27 -3.65
CA VAL A 9 -0.94 11.05 -2.65
C VAL A 9 -0.73 10.21 -1.39
N ASN A 10 0.34 10.48 -0.64
CA ASN A 10 0.53 9.85 0.68
C ASN A 10 -0.13 10.70 1.76
N ASP A 11 -1.14 10.15 2.42
CA ASP A 11 -1.96 10.89 3.37
C ASP A 11 -2.50 9.95 4.47
N TYR A 12 -3.28 10.50 5.39
CA TYR A 12 -4.04 9.76 6.39
C TYR A 12 -5.49 9.63 5.97
N LEU A 13 -6.14 8.55 6.39
CA LEU A 13 -7.58 8.41 6.24
C LEU A 13 -8.32 9.50 7.02
N THR A 14 -9.34 10.12 6.41
CA THR A 14 -10.29 10.98 7.13
C THR A 14 -11.13 10.15 8.11
N VAL A 15 -11.90 10.82 8.98
CA VAL A 15 -12.80 10.13 9.92
C VAL A 15 -13.87 9.35 9.14
N GLU A 16 -14.41 9.93 8.07
CA GLU A 16 -15.42 9.29 7.23
C GLU A 16 -14.85 8.08 6.47
N GLU A 17 -13.61 8.17 5.98
CA GLU A 17 -12.91 7.05 5.35
C GLU A 17 -12.64 5.92 6.38
N GLN A 18 -12.26 6.25 7.62
CA GLN A 18 -12.10 5.28 8.70
C GLN A 18 -13.41 4.54 8.99
N GLU A 19 -14.50 5.27 9.21
CA GLU A 19 -15.83 4.68 9.43
C GLU A 19 -16.27 3.80 8.24
N MET A 20 -15.94 4.19 7.01
CA MET A 20 -16.23 3.39 5.82
C MET A 20 -15.50 2.05 5.86
N PHE A 21 -14.20 2.05 6.17
CA PHE A 21 -13.41 0.83 6.26
C PHE A 21 -13.84 -0.07 7.43
N GLU A 22 -14.18 0.53 8.57
CA GLU A 22 -14.77 -0.15 9.73
C GLU A 22 -16.07 -0.88 9.34
N LYS A 23 -17.01 -0.17 8.69
CA LYS A 23 -18.29 -0.76 8.24
C LYS A 23 -18.09 -1.88 7.23
N ARG A 24 -17.08 -1.77 6.36
CA ARG A 24 -16.74 -2.82 5.38
C ARG A 24 -16.04 -4.02 6.00
N ALA A 25 -15.59 -3.89 7.25
CA ALA A 25 -14.88 -4.94 7.99
C ALA A 25 -13.73 -5.55 7.18
N ILE A 26 -13.00 -4.73 6.40
CA ILE A 26 -11.95 -5.24 5.52
C ILE A 26 -10.81 -5.74 6.41
N PRO A 27 -10.51 -7.05 6.42
CA PRO A 27 -9.50 -7.58 7.32
C PRO A 27 -8.15 -7.04 6.89
N MET A 28 -7.33 -6.56 7.83
CA MET A 28 -5.95 -6.19 7.53
C MET A 28 -5.14 -7.40 7.08
N GLY A 29 -5.41 -8.57 7.67
CA GLY A 29 -4.52 -9.72 7.60
C GLY A 29 -3.92 -9.95 8.99
N VAL A 30 -3.47 -11.17 9.23
CA VAL A 30 -3.19 -11.70 10.56
C VAL A 30 -1.90 -11.07 11.13
N TRP A 31 -1.89 -9.84 11.68
CA TRP A 31 -0.75 -9.39 12.52
C TRP A 31 -0.81 -8.04 13.29
N TRP A 32 -1.96 -7.44 13.60
CA TRP A 32 -1.99 -6.35 14.61
C TRP A 32 -2.78 -6.80 15.84
N GLN A 33 -2.08 -7.06 16.95
CA GLN A 33 -2.56 -7.29 18.33
C GLN A 33 -3.98 -7.89 18.52
N GLY A 34 -4.35 -8.88 17.71
CA GLY A 34 -5.64 -9.55 17.83
C GLY A 34 -6.05 -10.21 16.52
N LYS A 35 -6.59 -11.42 16.60
CA LYS A 35 -7.34 -11.99 15.48
C LYS A 35 -8.53 -11.06 15.23
N GLY A 36 -8.62 -10.43 14.05
CA GLY A 36 -9.77 -9.61 13.66
C GLY A 36 -9.51 -8.11 13.41
N ALA A 37 -8.26 -7.66 13.33
CA ALA A 37 -7.97 -6.27 12.96
C ALA A 37 -8.56 -5.91 11.58
N ILE A 38 -9.35 -4.84 11.56
CA ILE A 38 -10.05 -4.31 10.40
C ILE A 38 -9.34 -3.02 9.98
N LEU A 39 -9.15 -2.81 8.68
CA LEU A 39 -8.64 -1.54 8.17
C LEU A 39 -9.52 -0.40 8.71
N GLY A 40 -8.90 0.69 9.17
CA GLY A 40 -9.62 1.83 9.71
C GLY A 40 -10.03 1.73 11.19
N CYS A 41 -9.90 0.57 11.85
CA CYS A 41 -10.21 0.36 13.27
C CYS A 41 -8.94 0.08 14.11
N ASP A 42 -8.90 0.55 15.37
CA ASP A 42 -7.92 0.18 16.41
C ASP A 42 -6.45 0.06 15.97
N LEU A 43 -5.93 1.09 15.31
CA LEU A 43 -4.49 1.24 15.11
C LEU A 43 -3.99 2.43 15.94
N PRO A 44 -2.96 2.24 16.78
CA PRO A 44 -2.47 3.29 17.68
C PRO A 44 -1.93 4.53 16.96
N ASN A 45 -1.84 4.50 15.62
CA ASN A 45 -1.57 5.63 14.77
C ASN A 45 -2.38 5.50 13.49
N LYS A 46 -3.19 6.53 13.18
CA LYS A 46 -3.84 6.77 11.89
C LYS A 46 -2.96 6.21 10.77
N VAL A 47 -3.40 5.16 10.08
CA VAL A 47 -2.52 4.50 9.09
C VAL A 47 -2.31 5.44 7.94
N ARG A 48 -1.05 5.78 7.70
CA ARG A 48 -0.66 6.48 6.48
C ARG A 48 -0.84 5.53 5.31
N CYS A 49 -1.55 5.98 4.30
CA CYS A 49 -1.79 5.21 3.08
C CYS A 49 -1.53 6.07 1.84
N THR A 50 -1.36 5.40 0.72
CA THR A 50 -1.31 6.07 -0.57
C THR A 50 -2.71 6.05 -1.16
N ILE A 51 -3.30 7.23 -1.34
CA ILE A 51 -4.72 7.39 -1.63
C ILE A 51 -4.89 8.13 -2.95
N ASP A 52 -5.73 7.59 -3.81
CA ASP A 52 -6.36 8.30 -4.92
C ASP A 52 -7.85 8.44 -4.57
N ARG A 53 -8.23 9.62 -4.08
CA ARG A 53 -9.62 9.89 -3.65
C ARG A 53 -10.57 10.05 -4.82
N GLU A 54 -10.08 10.49 -5.98
CA GLU A 54 -10.91 10.63 -7.19
C GLU A 54 -11.38 9.26 -7.68
N ASN A 55 -10.50 8.25 -7.65
CA ASN A 55 -10.80 6.90 -8.10
C ASN A 55 -11.12 5.91 -6.97
N HIS A 56 -11.19 6.40 -5.72
CA HIS A 56 -11.44 5.60 -4.52
C HIS A 56 -10.50 4.38 -4.42
N VAL A 57 -9.18 4.65 -4.50
CA VAL A 57 -8.12 3.65 -4.36
C VAL A 57 -7.26 3.96 -3.15
N TYR A 58 -7.02 2.94 -2.33
CA TYR A 58 -6.27 3.06 -1.09
C TYR A 58 -5.23 1.95 -1.04
N LEU A 59 -3.96 2.29 -0.93
CA LEU A 59 -2.86 1.35 -0.74
C LEU A 59 -2.34 1.47 0.70
N PHE A 60 -2.36 0.35 1.39
CA PHE A 60 -1.85 0.21 2.75
C PHE A 60 -0.60 -0.66 2.74
N ASN A 61 0.47 -0.18 3.37
CA ASN A 61 1.56 -1.03 3.83
C ASN A 61 1.17 -1.59 5.20
N LEU A 62 1.08 -2.91 5.31
CA LEU A 62 0.67 -3.62 6.52
C LEU A 62 1.86 -4.07 7.37
N GLY A 63 3.07 -3.72 6.95
CA GLY A 63 4.32 -4.11 7.57
C GLY A 63 4.79 -5.46 7.07
N LYS A 64 5.72 -6.04 7.82
CA LYS A 64 6.45 -7.24 7.43
C LYS A 64 5.53 -8.47 7.23
N ASP A 65 5.94 -9.35 6.31
CA ASP A 65 5.36 -10.68 6.15
C ASP A 65 5.93 -11.70 7.12
N HIS A 66 5.17 -11.94 8.18
CA HIS A 66 5.50 -12.90 9.24
C HIS A 66 5.22 -14.35 8.87
N SER A 67 4.60 -14.61 7.71
CA SER A 67 4.52 -15.97 7.15
C SER A 67 5.84 -16.41 6.51
N THR A 68 6.78 -15.47 6.32
CA THR A 68 8.10 -15.73 5.75
C THR A 68 9.20 -15.53 6.79
N TYR A 69 10.28 -16.30 6.68
CA TYR A 69 11.50 -16.08 7.47
C TYR A 69 12.30 -14.87 6.97
N ASP A 70 11.98 -14.37 5.78
CA ASP A 70 12.64 -13.21 5.18
C ASP A 70 12.15 -11.93 5.88
N LEU A 71 13.08 -11.21 6.52
CA LEU A 71 12.74 -10.01 7.28
C LEU A 71 12.40 -8.82 6.38
N ASP A 72 12.70 -8.94 5.08
CA ASP A 72 12.61 -7.86 4.11
C ASP A 72 11.37 -7.94 3.22
N VAL A 73 10.53 -8.98 3.36
CA VAL A 73 9.25 -9.08 2.66
C VAL A 73 8.19 -8.30 3.43
N GLU A 74 7.48 -7.40 2.74
CA GLU A 74 6.38 -6.61 3.30
C GLU A 74 5.04 -6.94 2.62
N ASN A 75 3.98 -6.88 3.42
CA ASN A 75 2.59 -7.08 3.01
C ASN A 75 1.94 -5.77 2.64
N PHE A 76 1.27 -5.75 1.50
CA PHE A 76 0.46 -4.64 1.06
C PHE A 76 -0.98 -5.06 0.83
N LYS A 77 -1.88 -4.10 1.00
CA LYS A 77 -3.29 -4.25 0.66
C LYS A 77 -3.78 -3.03 -0.10
N MET A 78 -4.26 -3.27 -1.31
CA MET A 78 -4.94 -2.26 -2.13
C MET A 78 -6.45 -2.46 -2.06
N VAL A 79 -7.19 -1.43 -1.66
CA VAL A 79 -8.65 -1.40 -1.75
C VAL A 79 -9.04 -0.47 -2.88
N TRP A 80 -9.86 -0.97 -3.79
CA TRP A 80 -10.32 -0.22 -4.95
C TRP A 80 -11.83 -0.44 -5.14
N ASP A 81 -12.61 0.63 -5.01
CA ASP A 81 -14.07 0.55 -5.04
C ASP A 81 -14.63 0.10 -6.38
N TYR A 82 -13.95 0.40 -7.50
CA TYR A 82 -14.30 -0.13 -8.83
C TYR A 82 -14.32 -1.68 -8.87
N LEU A 83 -13.50 -2.32 -8.03
CA LEU A 83 -13.44 -3.78 -7.92
C LEU A 83 -14.37 -4.33 -6.83
N GLY A 84 -15.08 -3.45 -6.11
CA GLY A 84 -16.36 -3.74 -5.45
C GLY A 84 -16.35 -4.77 -4.32
N LYS A 85 -15.20 -5.08 -3.70
CA LYS A 85 -15.11 -6.19 -2.74
C LYS A 85 -14.44 -5.83 -1.42
N ASN A 86 -15.09 -6.24 -0.33
CA ASN A 86 -14.67 -6.02 1.07
C ASN A 86 -13.42 -6.83 1.50
N LYS A 87 -12.66 -7.41 0.58
CA LYS A 87 -11.47 -8.22 0.89
C LYS A 87 -10.15 -7.46 0.64
N GLY A 88 -10.18 -6.43 -0.21
CA GLY A 88 -8.97 -5.82 -0.75
C GLY A 88 -8.17 -6.80 -1.61
N ILE A 89 -7.14 -6.30 -2.27
CA ILE A 89 -6.17 -7.06 -3.07
C ILE A 89 -4.88 -7.10 -2.28
N ALA A 90 -4.46 -8.30 -1.88
CA ALA A 90 -3.23 -8.50 -1.13
C ALA A 90 -2.07 -8.84 -2.08
N PHE A 91 -0.91 -8.29 -1.81
CA PHE A 91 0.33 -8.62 -2.51
C PHE A 91 1.51 -8.40 -1.57
N THR A 92 2.64 -9.00 -1.92
CA THR A 92 3.90 -8.80 -1.19
C THR A 92 4.98 -8.29 -2.12
N MET A 93 5.94 -7.57 -1.54
CA MET A 93 7.16 -7.15 -2.20
C MET A 93 8.32 -7.25 -1.21
N LYS A 94 9.51 -7.57 -1.72
CA LYS A 94 10.73 -7.54 -0.93
C LYS A 94 11.37 -6.16 -1.03
N ARG A 95 11.85 -5.67 0.11
CA ARG A 95 12.51 -4.37 0.28
C ARG A 95 14.01 -4.58 0.41
N GLU A 96 14.79 -4.07 -0.53
CA GLU A 96 16.25 -4.15 -0.47
C GLU A 96 16.85 -2.76 -0.34
N PHE A 97 17.76 -2.60 0.63
CA PHE A 97 18.55 -1.38 0.75
C PHE A 97 19.71 -1.43 -0.22
N VAL A 98 19.85 -0.40 -1.04
CA VAL A 98 20.92 -0.27 -2.02
C VAL A 98 21.72 1.01 -1.79
N GLY A 99 22.99 0.97 -2.20
CA GLY A 99 23.90 2.11 -2.05
C GLY A 99 24.37 2.32 -0.61
N GLU A 100 25.07 3.44 -0.41
CA GLU A 100 25.59 3.84 0.90
C GLU A 100 24.56 4.67 1.66
N TYR A 101 24.46 4.41 2.98
CA TYR A 101 23.65 5.21 3.87
C TYR A 101 24.10 6.68 3.87
N LYS A 102 23.18 7.59 3.59
CA LYS A 102 23.41 9.04 3.69
C LYS A 102 22.70 9.58 4.93
N PHE A 103 23.47 10.11 5.88
CA PHE A 103 22.93 10.72 7.10
C PHE A 103 21.89 11.80 6.78
N GLY A 104 20.72 11.71 7.42
CA GLY A 104 19.58 12.62 7.17
C GLY A 104 18.74 12.29 5.92
N ILE A 105 19.15 11.31 5.11
CA ILE A 105 18.42 10.87 3.91
C ILE A 105 18.00 9.39 4.05
N GLY A 106 18.89 8.52 4.51
CA GLY A 106 18.69 7.07 4.57
C GLY A 106 19.47 6.32 3.48
N ASN A 107 19.14 5.05 3.31
CA ASN A 107 19.57 4.24 2.17
C ASN A 107 18.59 4.43 1.01
N ASP A 108 19.06 4.20 -0.22
CA ASP A 108 18.13 3.99 -1.33
C ASP A 108 17.42 2.64 -1.13
N ILE A 109 16.17 2.55 -1.57
CA ILE A 109 15.34 1.35 -1.41
C ILE A 109 14.85 0.89 -2.78
N VAL A 110 15.06 -0.38 -3.07
CA VAL A 110 14.48 -1.08 -4.21
C VAL A 110 13.39 -2.02 -3.71
N TRP A 111 12.24 -2.00 -4.39
CA TRP A 111 11.15 -2.95 -4.16
C TRP A 111 11.17 -3.97 -5.29
N ASN A 112 11.38 -5.24 -4.98
CA ASN A 112 11.44 -6.33 -5.95
C ASN A 112 10.63 -7.55 -5.49
N ASN A 113 10.69 -8.64 -6.25
CA ASN A 113 9.96 -9.89 -5.98
C ASN A 113 8.46 -9.66 -5.74
N PHE A 114 7.82 -8.93 -6.67
CA PHE A 114 6.39 -8.69 -6.62
C PHE A 114 5.61 -9.99 -6.70
N ASN A 115 4.80 -10.27 -5.67
CA ASN A 115 3.95 -11.45 -5.62
C ASN A 115 2.50 -11.03 -5.37
N LEU A 116 1.65 -11.27 -6.38
CA LEU A 116 0.25 -10.88 -6.39
C LEU A 116 -0.67 -12.09 -6.31
N TYR A 117 -1.49 -12.12 -5.28
CA TYR A 117 -2.50 -13.15 -5.12
C TYR A 117 -3.87 -12.64 -5.59
N LEU A 118 -4.34 -13.12 -6.73
CA LEU A 118 -5.67 -12.82 -7.25
C LEU A 118 -6.59 -14.03 -7.13
N SER A 119 -7.85 -13.79 -6.79
CA SER A 119 -8.89 -14.79 -6.99
C SER A 119 -9.24 -14.93 -8.47
N ASP A 120 -9.86 -16.06 -8.85
CA ASP A 120 -10.29 -16.33 -10.23
C ASP A 120 -11.12 -15.20 -10.85
N GLU A 121 -11.95 -14.53 -10.04
CA GLU A 121 -12.77 -13.42 -10.51
C GLU A 121 -11.97 -12.13 -10.81
N LEU A 122 -10.86 -11.92 -10.10
CA LEU A 122 -9.99 -10.76 -10.32
C LEU A 122 -8.89 -11.04 -11.35
N TYR A 123 -8.58 -12.31 -11.61
CA TYR A 123 -7.55 -12.70 -12.56
C TYR A 123 -7.74 -12.14 -13.99
N PRO A 124 -8.97 -12.06 -14.55
CA PRO A 124 -9.21 -11.38 -15.83
C PRO A 124 -8.87 -9.88 -15.83
N LYS A 125 -8.83 -9.25 -14.65
CA LYS A 125 -8.51 -7.83 -14.45
C LYS A 125 -7.06 -7.61 -13.98
N ARG A 126 -6.21 -8.65 -14.05
CA ARG A 126 -4.84 -8.58 -13.51
C ARG A 126 -4.01 -7.43 -14.08
N GLU A 127 -4.14 -7.12 -15.36
CA GLU A 127 -3.35 -6.07 -16.01
C GLU A 127 -3.67 -4.70 -15.42
N ILE A 128 -4.95 -4.34 -15.34
CA ILE A 128 -5.36 -3.05 -14.76
C ILE A 128 -5.06 -2.97 -13.26
N ILE A 129 -5.13 -4.10 -12.54
CA ILE A 129 -4.75 -4.17 -11.12
C ILE A 129 -3.26 -3.90 -10.96
N VAL A 130 -2.43 -4.58 -11.74
CA VAL A 130 -0.98 -4.45 -11.70
C VAL A 130 -0.56 -3.02 -12.07
N ASP A 131 -1.13 -2.44 -13.12
CA ASP A 131 -0.84 -1.04 -13.50
C ASP A 131 -1.22 -0.06 -12.39
N LYS A 132 -2.37 -0.27 -11.73
CA LYS A 132 -2.79 0.58 -10.61
C LYS A 132 -1.88 0.42 -9.38
N ILE A 133 -1.42 -0.79 -9.08
CA ILE A 133 -0.43 -1.04 -8.02
C ILE A 133 0.89 -0.32 -8.34
N LYS A 134 1.38 -0.37 -9.59
CA LYS A 134 2.59 0.37 -9.99
C LYS A 134 2.46 1.86 -9.74
N GLU A 135 1.33 2.44 -10.14
CA GLU A 135 1.04 3.86 -9.95
C GLU A 135 1.01 4.25 -8.47
N ALA A 136 0.33 3.45 -7.64
CA ALA A 136 0.26 3.65 -6.20
C ALA A 136 1.65 3.50 -5.55
N MET A 137 2.40 2.44 -5.87
CA MET A 137 3.74 2.18 -5.33
C MET A 137 4.75 3.28 -5.70
N ARG A 138 4.63 3.85 -6.92
CA ARG A 138 5.44 5.03 -7.33
C ARG A 138 5.24 6.21 -6.38
N THR A 139 4.01 6.45 -5.98
CA THR A 139 3.69 7.51 -5.02
C THR A 139 4.10 7.10 -3.60
N TYR A 140 3.81 5.88 -3.18
CA TYR A 140 4.19 5.34 -1.88
C TYR A 140 5.68 5.56 -1.59
N GLY A 141 6.54 5.14 -2.51
CA GLY A 141 7.98 5.26 -2.35
C GLY A 141 8.53 6.69 -2.52
N THR A 142 7.76 7.67 -3.00
CA THR A 142 8.23 9.07 -3.12
C THR A 142 7.87 9.96 -1.93
N GLY A 143 6.93 9.54 -1.08
CA GLY A 143 6.51 10.33 0.08
C GLY A 143 6.88 9.70 1.41
N GLY A 144 8.17 9.50 1.67
CA GLY A 144 8.70 9.03 2.96
C GLY A 144 8.17 9.80 4.17
N GLY A 145 8.49 9.31 5.37
CA GLY A 145 8.05 9.91 6.64
C GLY A 145 8.29 11.43 6.70
N VAL A 146 7.58 12.14 7.58
CA VAL A 146 7.84 13.57 7.80
C VAL A 146 9.33 13.77 8.11
N GLY A 147 10.05 14.45 7.21
CA GLY A 147 11.50 14.66 7.30
C GLY A 147 12.37 13.76 6.40
N THR A 148 11.82 12.72 5.77
CA THR A 148 12.51 11.91 4.75
C THR A 148 11.83 12.12 3.41
N LYS A 149 12.54 12.77 2.47
CA LYS A 149 12.16 12.84 1.05
C LYS A 149 12.87 11.72 0.31
N PRO A 150 12.25 10.56 0.12
CA PRO A 150 12.76 9.58 -0.80
C PRO A 150 12.58 10.09 -2.23
N LYS A 151 13.70 10.49 -2.84
CA LYS A 151 13.78 10.73 -4.28
C LYS A 151 14.09 9.40 -4.98
N TYR A 152 13.23 8.40 -4.84
CA TYR A 152 13.50 7.07 -5.38
C TYR A 152 13.11 6.96 -6.85
N LYS A 153 13.99 6.36 -7.64
CA LYS A 153 13.69 5.79 -8.95
C LYS A 153 13.19 4.37 -8.69
N ILE A 154 11.87 4.19 -8.69
CA ILE A 154 11.27 2.86 -8.49
C ILE A 154 11.34 2.14 -9.82
N GLU A 155 12.33 1.25 -9.94
CA GLU A 155 12.44 0.30 -11.03
C GLU A 155 11.70 -0.96 -10.61
N PHE A 156 10.72 -1.34 -11.44
CA PHE A 156 10.01 -2.60 -11.28
C PHE A 156 10.53 -3.54 -12.35
N ASP A 157 11.12 -4.65 -11.93
CA ASP A 157 11.41 -5.79 -12.81
C ASP A 157 10.13 -6.65 -12.87
N PHE A 158 9.53 -6.78 -14.06
CA PHE A 158 8.28 -7.52 -14.30
C PHE A 158 8.54 -8.81 -15.04
#